data_AF-A0A1Q2ZTT4-F1
#
_entry.id   AF-A0A1Q2ZTT4-F1
#
_cell.length_a   1.000
_cell.length_b   1.000
_cell.length_c   1.000
_cell.angle_alpha   90.00
_cell.angle_beta   90.00
_cell.angle_gamma   90.00
#
_symmetry.space_group_name_H-M   'P 1'
#
loop_
_entity.id
_entity.type
_entity.pdbx_description
1 polymer ?
#
loop_
_entity_poly.entity_id
_entity_poly.type
_entity_poly.pdbx_seq_one_letter_code
_entity_poly.pdbx_strand_id
1 'polypeptide(L)'
;MTQVQIIRKKDLKKKRDPLKDQKTVWLVGHCMAVGFGLLFTVTYLFHVLLFYKYRSWKWLFLRFNKDYHFIAGNRWYHSIIRFLPRVFYRMALVGSILALSVTMYQNWASINPQWYEMLSSENFQMMIVATLWLLVGRRSFYRLFPYMILSFIHLSNWKEETKGTMSSDKVTKRNVFLLRIMSYSELVVLLALVLDSVLLKDGTSGICLVIYFAFYWLRFNFSPYAQATALDVLGHLDHHVPPKFRPQWDKIKEFIHAKDEARIRRKGNIQKTA
;
A
#
# COMPACT_ATOMS: atom_id res chain seq x y z
N MET A 1 -18.82 5.46 -61.66
CA MET A 1 -19.01 4.41 -60.62
C MET A 1 -17.94 4.58 -59.56
N THR A 2 -18.31 5.00 -58.35
CA THR A 2 -17.39 5.17 -57.22
C THR A 2 -17.12 3.82 -56.56
N GLN A 3 -15.90 3.30 -56.68
CA GLN A 3 -15.49 2.09 -55.97
C GLN A 3 -15.31 2.36 -54.49
N VAL A 4 -15.97 1.58 -53.64
CA VAL A 4 -15.79 1.59 -52.19
C VAL A 4 -14.36 1.12 -51.90
N GLN A 5 -13.52 2.00 -51.35
CA GLN A 5 -12.20 1.61 -50.88
C GLN A 5 -12.35 0.72 -49.63
N ILE A 6 -12.12 -0.59 -49.80
CA ILE A 6 -12.00 -1.51 -48.67
C ILE A 6 -10.71 -1.16 -47.94
N ILE A 7 -10.82 -0.55 -46.75
CA ILE A 7 -9.69 -0.37 -45.84
C ILE A 7 -9.21 -1.78 -45.46
N ARG A 8 -8.12 -2.24 -46.11
CA ARG A 8 -7.40 -3.43 -45.65
C ARG A 8 -6.90 -3.14 -44.25
N LYS A 9 -7.60 -3.67 -43.23
CA LYS A 9 -7.08 -3.72 -41.86
C LYS A 9 -5.75 -4.47 -41.96
N LYS A 10 -4.63 -3.76 -41.83
CA LYS A 10 -3.29 -4.36 -41.77
C LYS A 10 -3.37 -5.57 -40.84
N ASP A 11 -2.92 -6.72 -41.32
CA ASP A 11 -2.75 -7.92 -40.50
C ASP A 11 -1.87 -7.59 -39.29
N LEU A 12 -2.51 -7.34 -38.15
CA LEU A 12 -1.87 -7.11 -36.86
C LEU A 12 -1.45 -8.47 -36.26
N LYS A 13 -0.72 -9.29 -37.01
CA LYS A 13 0.09 -10.38 -36.43
C LYS A 13 1.53 -9.93 -36.28
N LYS A 14 1.74 -8.72 -35.74
CA LYS A 14 3.04 -8.39 -35.14
C LYS A 14 3.14 -9.28 -33.91
N LYS A 15 4.04 -10.27 -33.90
CA LYS A 15 4.33 -11.12 -32.73
C LYS A 15 4.44 -10.20 -31.51
N ARG A 16 3.40 -10.21 -30.68
CA ARG A 16 3.28 -9.34 -29.53
C ARG A 16 4.19 -9.92 -28.47
N ASP A 17 5.22 -9.18 -28.07
CA ASP A 17 6.16 -9.64 -27.04
C ASP A 17 5.48 -9.51 -25.67
N PRO A 18 5.09 -10.64 -25.03
CA PRO A 18 4.34 -10.61 -23.78
C PRO A 18 5.16 -9.97 -22.65
N LEU A 19 6.49 -10.07 -22.69
CA LEU A 19 7.37 -9.48 -21.68
C LEU A 19 7.36 -7.95 -21.77
N LYS A 20 7.35 -7.41 -22.99
CA LYS A 20 7.29 -5.96 -23.22
C LYS A 20 5.94 -5.38 -22.76
N ASP A 21 4.85 -6.10 -23.00
CA ASP A 21 3.53 -5.70 -22.50
C ASP A 21 3.49 -5.69 -20.98
N GLN A 22 3.98 -6.76 -20.33
CA GLN A 22 4.04 -6.84 -18.87
C GLN A 22 4.85 -5.67 -18.28
N LYS A 23 6.03 -5.37 -18.82
CA LYS A 23 6.85 -4.23 -18.37
C LYS A 23 6.12 -2.90 -18.51
N THR A 24 5.35 -2.75 -19.59
CA THR A 24 4.57 -1.53 -19.85
C THR A 24 3.40 -1.40 -18.87
N VAL A 25 2.64 -2.49 -18.65
CA VAL A 25 1.53 -2.52 -17.68
C VAL A 25 2.04 -2.27 -16.27
N TRP A 26 3.18 -2.88 -15.91
CA TRP A 26 3.84 -2.66 -14.62
C TRP A 26 4.24 -1.19 -14.42
N LEU A 27 4.88 -0.58 -15.42
CA LEU A 27 5.28 0.82 -15.38
C LEU A 27 4.06 1.75 -15.29
N VAL A 28 3.04 1.51 -16.12
CA VAL A 28 1.78 2.27 -16.09
C VAL A 28 1.11 2.16 -14.73
N GLY A 29 1.08 0.96 -14.14
CA GLY A 29 0.50 0.73 -12.81
C GLY A 29 1.18 1.55 -11.72
N HIS A 30 2.52 1.55 -11.66
CA HIS A 30 3.25 2.37 -10.69
C HIS A 30 3.12 3.88 -10.97
N CYS A 31 3.15 4.31 -12.23
CA CYS A 31 2.89 5.71 -12.61
C CYS A 31 1.49 6.17 -12.18
N MET A 32 0.47 5.30 -12.37
CA MET A 32 -0.89 5.57 -11.92
C MET A 32 -0.97 5.67 -10.39
N ALA A 33 -0.34 4.75 -9.67
CA ALA A 33 -0.32 4.73 -8.21
C ALA A 33 0.27 6.03 -7.62
N VAL A 34 1.42 6.48 -8.15
CA VAL A 34 2.07 7.72 -7.69
C VAL A 34 1.34 8.95 -8.21
N GLY A 35 1.05 9.04 -9.51
CA GLY A 35 0.45 10.22 -10.12
C GLY A 35 -0.93 10.54 -9.55
N PHE A 36 -1.86 9.58 -9.59
CA PHE A 36 -3.18 9.77 -9.01
C PHE A 36 -3.14 9.83 -7.49
N GLY A 37 -2.19 9.15 -6.85
CA GLY A 37 -2.01 9.23 -5.41
C GLY A 37 -1.57 10.61 -4.93
N LEU A 38 -0.67 11.27 -5.65
CA LEU A 38 -0.27 12.65 -5.38
C LEU A 38 -1.43 13.63 -5.60
N LEU A 39 -2.17 13.50 -6.71
CA LEU A 39 -3.35 14.33 -6.96
C LEU A 39 -4.41 14.16 -5.86
N PHE A 40 -4.65 12.92 -5.42
CA PHE A 40 -5.52 12.64 -4.29
C PHE A 40 -4.97 13.24 -2.99
N THR A 41 -3.67 13.15 -2.75
CA THR A 41 -3.03 13.70 -1.54
C THR A 41 -3.18 15.21 -1.47
N VAL A 42 -2.89 15.93 -2.56
CA VAL A 42 -3.03 17.39 -2.63
C VAL A 42 -4.47 17.80 -2.37
N THR A 43 -5.42 17.14 -3.05
CA THR A 43 -6.85 17.43 -2.83
C THR A 43 -7.29 17.10 -1.41
N TYR A 44 -6.86 15.98 -0.84
CA TYR A 44 -7.17 15.57 0.53
C TYR A 44 -6.60 16.54 1.58
N LEU A 45 -5.32 16.91 1.47
CA LEU A 45 -4.67 17.86 2.38
C LEU A 45 -5.32 19.24 2.29
N PHE A 46 -5.65 19.70 1.09
CA PHE A 46 -6.36 20.96 0.90
C PHE A 46 -7.74 20.93 1.60
N HIS A 47 -8.47 19.82 1.52
CA HIS A 47 -9.73 19.66 2.27
C HIS A 47 -9.50 19.68 3.79
N VAL A 48 -8.48 19.00 4.29
CA VAL A 48 -8.16 18.96 5.73
C VAL A 48 -7.71 20.34 6.25
N LEU A 49 -6.81 21.01 5.53
CA LEU A 49 -6.26 22.32 5.92
C LEU A 49 -7.31 23.43 5.85
N LEU A 50 -8.18 23.43 4.85
CA LEU A 50 -9.26 24.41 4.76
C LEU A 50 -10.40 24.14 5.76
N PHE A 51 -10.70 22.88 6.07
CA PHE A 51 -11.61 22.53 7.16
C PHE A 51 -11.09 23.08 8.51
N TYR A 52 -9.77 23.03 8.69
CA TYR A 52 -9.09 23.47 9.90
C TYR A 52 -9.03 25.00 10.06
N LYS A 53 -9.01 25.78 8.98
CA LYS A 53 -9.10 27.25 9.04
C LYS A 53 -10.42 27.74 9.68
N TYR A 54 -11.48 26.91 9.71
CA TYR A 54 -12.81 27.31 10.15
C TYR A 54 -13.41 26.50 11.33
N ARG A 55 -12.69 25.56 11.96
CA ARG A 55 -13.20 24.80 13.13
C ARG A 55 -12.10 24.40 14.13
N SER A 56 -12.37 24.58 15.42
CA SER A 56 -11.44 24.34 16.55
C SER A 56 -10.91 22.91 16.65
N TRP A 57 -9.66 22.75 17.12
CA TRP A 57 -8.89 21.50 17.18
C TRP A 57 -9.56 20.36 17.95
N LYS A 58 -10.46 20.67 18.91
CA LYS A 58 -11.17 19.68 19.74
C LYS A 58 -12.12 18.77 18.93
N TRP A 59 -12.52 19.18 17.72
CA TRP A 59 -13.50 18.45 16.90
C TRP A 59 -12.87 17.66 15.74
N LEU A 60 -11.53 17.62 15.64
CA LEU A 60 -10.79 16.92 14.60
C LEU A 60 -11.17 15.43 14.47
N PHE A 61 -11.61 14.82 15.58
CA PHE A 61 -11.93 13.40 15.66
C PHE A 61 -13.42 13.10 15.83
N LEU A 62 -14.27 14.08 16.09
CA LEU A 62 -15.64 13.85 16.59
C LEU A 62 -16.74 13.87 15.53
N ARG A 63 -16.58 14.60 14.41
CA ARG A 63 -17.52 14.53 13.27
C ARG A 63 -16.91 15.17 12.04
N PHE A 64 -16.48 14.34 11.08
CA PHE A 64 -16.31 14.82 9.71
C PHE A 64 -17.68 14.70 9.04
N ASN A 65 -18.30 15.84 8.74
CA ASN A 65 -19.57 15.85 8.02
C ASN A 65 -19.37 15.17 6.65
N LYS A 66 -20.15 14.13 6.36
CA LYS A 66 -20.05 13.35 5.12
C LYS A 66 -20.39 14.18 3.88
N ASP A 67 -21.03 15.33 4.10
CA ASP A 67 -21.66 16.17 3.08
C ASP A 67 -20.97 17.53 2.87
N TYR A 68 -19.78 17.75 3.42
CA TYR A 68 -19.09 19.02 3.20
C TYR A 68 -18.48 19.09 1.78
N HIS A 69 -19.03 19.98 0.95
CA HIS A 69 -18.56 20.23 -0.41
C HIS A 69 -17.80 21.57 -0.48
N PHE A 70 -16.53 21.54 -0.91
CA PHE A 70 -15.68 22.72 -1.06
C PHE A 70 -16.29 23.80 -1.96
N ILE A 71 -17.05 23.40 -2.97
CA ILE A 71 -17.72 24.32 -3.88
C ILE A 71 -19.22 24.05 -3.84
N ALA A 72 -19.95 24.88 -3.11
CA ALA A 72 -21.40 24.93 -3.13
C ALA A 72 -21.82 25.57 -4.46
N GLY A 73 -22.35 24.75 -5.36
CA GLY A 73 -22.80 25.18 -6.68
C GLY A 73 -23.50 24.04 -7.40
N ASN A 74 -24.60 24.34 -8.07
CA ASN A 74 -25.41 23.35 -8.82
C ASN A 74 -24.94 23.15 -10.26
N ARG A 75 -23.88 23.85 -10.70
CA ARG A 75 -23.38 23.71 -12.08
C ARG A 75 -22.65 22.37 -12.26
N TRP A 76 -22.76 21.79 -13.45
CA TRP A 76 -22.22 20.46 -13.79
C TRP A 76 -20.73 20.29 -13.47
N TYR A 77 -19.90 21.33 -13.69
CA TYR A 77 -18.47 21.27 -13.40
C TYR A 77 -18.15 21.12 -11.90
N HIS A 78 -19.01 21.63 -11.00
CA HIS A 78 -18.86 21.42 -9.57
C HIS A 78 -19.09 19.96 -9.19
N SER A 79 -20.00 19.26 -9.89
CA SER A 79 -20.22 17.83 -9.70
C SER A 79 -18.96 17.02 -10.08
N ILE A 80 -18.31 17.38 -11.19
CA ILE A 80 -17.06 16.75 -11.63
C ILE A 80 -15.94 16.97 -10.60
N ILE A 81 -15.77 18.19 -10.12
CA ILE A 81 -14.73 18.52 -9.12
C ILE A 81 -14.96 17.75 -7.81
N ARG A 82 -16.22 17.54 -7.38
CA ARG A 82 -16.55 16.72 -6.20
C ARG A 82 -16.26 15.24 -6.39
N PHE A 83 -16.36 14.74 -7.63
CA PHE A 83 -16.10 13.34 -7.96
C PHE A 83 -14.60 13.05 -8.12
N LEU A 84 -13.81 14.04 -8.54
CA LEU A 84 -12.40 13.91 -8.90
C LEU A 84 -11.53 13.24 -7.83
N PRO A 85 -11.57 13.64 -6.54
CA PRO A 85 -10.76 12.98 -5.50
C PRO A 85 -11.13 11.50 -5.32
N ARG A 86 -12.39 11.14 -5.56
CA ARG A 86 -12.85 9.74 -5.49
C ARG A 86 -12.26 8.90 -6.62
N VAL A 87 -12.17 9.49 -7.82
CA VAL A 87 -11.56 8.86 -9.00
C VAL A 87 -10.07 8.70 -8.77
N PHE A 88 -9.37 9.75 -8.34
CA PHE A 88 -7.93 9.71 -8.11
C PHE A 88 -7.55 8.64 -7.08
N TYR A 89 -8.26 8.55 -5.96
CA TYR A 89 -8.03 7.49 -4.97
C TYR A 89 -8.19 6.08 -5.56
N ARG A 90 -9.27 5.84 -6.31
CA ARG A 90 -9.54 4.52 -6.92
C ARG A 90 -8.52 4.18 -8.00
N MET A 91 -8.18 5.13 -8.86
CA MET A 91 -7.22 4.93 -9.94
C MET A 91 -5.80 4.67 -9.40
N ALA A 92 -5.43 5.28 -8.28
CA ALA A 92 -4.17 4.99 -7.62
C ALA A 92 -4.13 3.54 -7.10
N LEU A 93 -5.18 3.07 -6.44
CA LEU A 93 -5.29 1.68 -5.97
C LEU A 93 -5.33 0.67 -7.12
N VAL A 94 -6.08 0.95 -8.19
CA VAL A 94 -6.08 0.12 -9.41
C VAL A 94 -4.68 0.04 -10.00
N GLY A 95 -3.95 1.16 -10.06
CA GLY A 95 -2.56 1.19 -10.50
C GLY A 95 -1.66 0.28 -9.66
N SER A 96 -1.78 0.34 -8.32
CA SER A 96 -1.03 -0.54 -7.42
C SER A 96 -1.39 -2.02 -7.61
N ILE A 97 -2.68 -2.35 -7.77
CA ILE A 97 -3.12 -3.73 -8.03
C ILE A 97 -2.54 -4.23 -9.35
N LEU A 98 -2.60 -3.43 -10.43
CA LEU A 98 -2.05 -3.80 -11.73
C LEU A 98 -0.54 -4.07 -11.65
N ALA A 99 0.22 -3.18 -11.03
CA ALA A 99 1.66 -3.35 -10.88
C ALA A 99 2.01 -4.60 -10.07
N LEU A 100 1.37 -4.78 -8.91
CA LEU A 100 1.59 -5.95 -8.05
C LEU A 100 1.15 -7.25 -8.72
N SER A 101 0.08 -7.23 -9.52
CA SER A 101 -0.38 -8.40 -10.27
C SER A 101 0.66 -8.82 -11.31
N VAL A 102 1.30 -7.88 -12.02
CA VAL A 102 2.38 -8.20 -12.95
C VAL A 102 3.58 -8.77 -12.22
N THR A 103 3.99 -8.18 -11.10
CA THR A 103 5.10 -8.70 -10.28
C THR A 103 4.81 -10.11 -9.77
N MET A 104 3.58 -10.37 -9.31
CA MET A 104 3.17 -11.71 -8.89
C MET A 104 3.19 -12.69 -10.07
N TYR A 105 2.67 -12.30 -11.23
CA TYR A 105 2.73 -13.13 -12.42
C TYR A 105 4.17 -13.48 -12.80
N GLN A 106 5.08 -12.50 -12.79
CA GLN A 106 6.49 -12.72 -13.14
C GLN A 106 7.23 -13.62 -12.14
N ASN A 107 6.95 -13.47 -10.84
CA ASN A 107 7.60 -14.26 -9.80
C ASN A 107 7.14 -15.73 -9.78
N TRP A 108 5.88 -15.99 -10.14
CA TRP A 108 5.24 -17.27 -9.86
C TRP A 108 4.80 -18.05 -11.10
N ALA A 109 4.80 -17.45 -12.30
CA ALA A 109 4.37 -18.12 -13.53
C ALA A 109 5.17 -19.40 -13.86
N SER A 110 6.41 -19.54 -13.37
CA SER A 110 7.23 -20.73 -13.56
C SER A 110 7.17 -21.74 -12.41
N ILE A 111 6.67 -21.35 -11.23
CA ILE A 111 6.85 -22.11 -9.97
C ILE A 111 5.55 -22.74 -9.46
N ASN A 112 4.36 -22.32 -9.97
CA ASN A 112 3.04 -22.83 -9.53
C ASN A 112 2.91 -22.93 -8.00
N PRO A 113 2.94 -21.79 -7.28
CA PRO A 113 2.95 -21.79 -5.83
C PRO A 113 1.67 -22.35 -5.23
N GLN A 114 1.83 -22.93 -4.04
CA GLN A 114 0.71 -23.21 -3.16
C GLN A 114 0.15 -21.90 -2.57
N TRP A 115 -1.13 -21.89 -2.20
CA TRP A 115 -1.81 -20.68 -1.70
C TRP A 115 -1.14 -20.07 -0.47
N TYR A 116 -0.54 -20.88 0.41
CA TYR A 116 0.15 -20.40 1.61
C TYR A 116 1.48 -19.69 1.27
N GLU A 117 2.15 -20.09 0.19
CA GLU A 117 3.39 -19.46 -0.29
C GLU A 117 3.07 -18.08 -0.85
N MET A 118 1.99 -17.97 -1.63
CA MET A 118 1.48 -16.68 -2.08
C MET A 118 1.10 -15.80 -0.89
N LEU A 119 0.39 -16.36 0.11
CA LEU A 119 -0.05 -15.60 1.29
C LEU A 119 1.13 -15.07 2.12
N SER A 120 2.26 -15.78 2.17
CA SER A 120 3.47 -15.31 2.85
C SER A 120 4.21 -14.19 2.10
N SER A 121 3.94 -14.00 0.81
CA SER A 121 4.56 -12.94 0.00
C SER A 121 3.98 -11.56 0.34
N GLU A 122 4.86 -10.59 0.63
CA GLU A 122 4.45 -9.21 0.91
C GLU A 122 3.67 -8.58 -0.25
N ASN A 123 4.05 -8.87 -1.50
CA ASN A 123 3.39 -8.32 -2.68
C ASN A 123 1.93 -8.78 -2.78
N PHE A 124 1.67 -10.04 -2.46
CA PHE A 124 0.33 -10.60 -2.46
C PHE A 124 -0.53 -10.04 -1.32
N GLN A 125 0.04 -9.94 -0.10
CA GLN A 125 -0.63 -9.32 1.04
C GLN A 125 -1.02 -7.86 0.71
N MET A 126 -0.08 -7.09 0.16
CA MET A 126 -0.33 -5.70 -0.26
C MET A 126 -1.41 -5.60 -1.34
N MET A 127 -1.45 -6.53 -2.29
CA MET A 127 -2.47 -6.59 -3.34
C MET A 127 -3.87 -6.88 -2.79
N ILE A 128 -4.00 -7.84 -1.85
CA ILE A 128 -5.28 -8.13 -1.18
C ILE A 128 -5.75 -6.93 -0.38
N VAL A 129 -4.85 -6.32 0.40
CA VAL A 129 -5.17 -5.14 1.20
C VAL A 129 -5.55 -3.94 0.31
N ALA A 130 -4.93 -3.78 -0.86
CA ALA A 130 -5.32 -2.75 -1.84
C ALA A 130 -6.71 -3.00 -2.41
N THR A 131 -7.04 -4.27 -2.68
CA THR A 131 -8.38 -4.68 -3.13
C THR A 131 -9.43 -4.43 -2.04
N LEU A 132 -9.09 -4.70 -0.78
CA LEU A 132 -9.94 -4.36 0.36
C LEU A 132 -10.21 -2.86 0.41
N TRP A 133 -9.20 -2.00 0.21
CA TRP A 133 -9.38 -0.54 0.20
C TRP A 133 -10.17 -0.01 -1.00
N LEU A 134 -10.14 -0.73 -2.12
CA LEU A 134 -10.91 -0.36 -3.30
C LEU A 134 -12.41 -0.60 -3.09
N LEU A 135 -12.75 -1.69 -2.39
CA LEU A 135 -14.12 -2.13 -2.15
C LEU A 135 -14.73 -1.56 -0.85
N VAL A 136 -13.93 -1.51 0.23
CA VAL A 136 -14.42 -1.27 1.58
C VAL A 136 -13.62 -0.17 2.29
N GLY A 137 -14.36 0.69 2.99
CA GLY A 137 -13.82 1.64 3.94
C GLY A 137 -13.63 3.06 3.40
N ARG A 138 -13.30 3.97 4.32
CA ARG A 138 -13.13 5.39 4.03
C ARG A 138 -11.86 5.67 3.24
N ARG A 139 -11.99 6.58 2.27
CA ARG A 139 -10.88 7.09 1.46
C ARG A 139 -9.98 7.95 2.34
N SER A 140 -8.73 7.53 2.50
CA SER A 140 -7.77 8.18 3.37
C SER A 140 -6.38 8.14 2.76
N PHE A 141 -5.64 9.25 2.92
CA PHE A 141 -4.25 9.35 2.48
C PHE A 141 -3.37 8.28 3.13
N TYR A 142 -3.54 8.04 4.44
CA TYR A 142 -2.71 7.09 5.18
C TYR A 142 -2.77 5.68 4.58
N ARG A 143 -3.94 5.27 4.07
CA ARG A 143 -4.13 3.95 3.43
C ARG A 143 -3.43 3.83 2.08
N LEU A 144 -3.24 4.96 1.38
CA LEU A 144 -2.61 5.00 0.05
C LEU A 144 -1.09 5.18 0.14
N PHE A 145 -0.61 5.81 1.21
CA PHE A 145 0.77 6.19 1.39
C PHE A 145 1.79 5.04 1.29
N PRO A 146 1.58 3.86 1.90
CA PRO A 146 2.48 2.72 1.73
C PRO A 146 2.65 2.33 0.24
N TYR A 147 1.55 2.32 -0.51
CA TYR A 147 1.55 1.97 -1.94
C TYR A 147 2.25 3.00 -2.82
N MET A 148 2.15 4.28 -2.46
CA MET A 148 2.86 5.36 -3.15
C MET A 148 4.37 5.25 -2.94
N ILE A 149 4.82 4.96 -1.71
CA ILE A 149 6.25 4.75 -1.43
C ILE A 149 6.77 3.54 -2.20
N LEU A 150 6.06 2.42 -2.13
CA LEU A 150 6.44 1.20 -2.86
C LEU A 150 6.55 1.49 -4.36
N SER A 151 5.55 2.15 -4.93
CA SER A 151 5.55 2.50 -6.35
C SER A 151 6.64 3.51 -6.71
N PHE A 152 6.97 4.44 -5.81
CA PHE A 152 8.06 5.37 -5.99
C PHE A 152 9.42 4.67 -6.02
N ILE A 153 9.65 3.69 -5.14
CA ILE A 153 10.88 2.88 -5.14
C ILE A 153 11.05 2.18 -6.49
N HIS A 154 10.01 1.52 -6.99
CA HIS A 154 10.04 0.82 -8.28
C HIS A 154 10.23 1.77 -9.47
N LEU A 155 9.58 2.94 -9.47
CA LEU A 155 9.80 3.95 -10.51
C LEU A 155 11.21 4.53 -10.47
N SER A 156 11.78 4.75 -9.28
CA SER A 156 13.14 5.28 -9.16
C SER A 156 14.20 4.35 -9.73
N ASN A 157 13.97 3.03 -9.66
CA ASN A 157 14.89 1.99 -10.14
C ASN A 157 14.42 1.30 -11.44
N TRP A 158 13.44 1.89 -12.16
CA TRP A 158 12.77 1.21 -13.27
C TRP A 158 13.71 0.76 -14.39
N LYS A 159 14.76 1.54 -14.70
CA LYS A 159 15.73 1.20 -15.75
C LYS A 159 16.56 -0.02 -15.38
N GLU A 160 16.84 -0.19 -14.10
CA GLU A 160 17.68 -1.27 -13.56
C GLU A 160 16.84 -2.54 -13.38
N GLU A 161 15.59 -2.41 -12.90
CA GLU A 161 14.63 -3.51 -12.77
C GLU A 161 14.19 -4.07 -14.12
N THR A 162 13.90 -3.21 -15.11
CA THR A 162 13.47 -3.67 -16.44
C THR A 162 14.58 -4.32 -17.26
N LYS A 163 15.85 -4.04 -16.94
CA LYS A 163 17.03 -4.67 -17.57
C LYS A 163 17.48 -5.94 -16.87
N GLY A 164 16.93 -6.25 -15.68
CA GLY A 164 17.32 -7.43 -14.89
C GLY A 164 18.75 -7.35 -14.33
N THR A 165 19.37 -6.18 -14.33
CA THR A 165 20.79 -6.00 -13.98
C THR A 165 21.04 -5.89 -12.47
N MET A 166 19.99 -5.73 -11.67
CA MET A 166 20.10 -5.47 -10.23
C MET A 166 19.36 -6.53 -9.43
N SER A 167 20.05 -7.16 -8.47
CA SER A 167 19.43 -8.09 -7.52
C SER A 167 18.58 -7.33 -6.49
N SER A 168 17.50 -7.96 -6.03
CA SER A 168 16.56 -7.39 -5.05
C SER A 168 17.27 -6.88 -3.79
N ASP A 169 18.37 -7.51 -3.37
CA ASP A 169 19.16 -7.11 -2.20
C ASP A 169 19.83 -5.73 -2.38
N LYS A 170 20.28 -5.39 -3.59
CA LYS A 170 20.90 -4.10 -3.88
C LYS A 170 19.87 -2.97 -3.89
N VAL A 171 18.70 -3.18 -4.51
CA VAL A 171 17.59 -2.20 -4.50
C VAL A 171 17.15 -1.95 -3.06
N THR A 172 17.08 -3.02 -2.27
CA THR A 172 16.70 -2.97 -0.87
C THR A 172 17.68 -2.16 -0.02
N LYS A 173 18.99 -2.41 -0.14
CA LYS A 173 20.04 -1.67 0.59
C LYS A 173 20.07 -0.19 0.24
N ARG A 174 19.80 0.17 -1.02
CA ARG A 174 19.75 1.56 -1.47
C ARG A 174 18.57 2.33 -0.88
N ASN A 175 17.45 1.65 -0.62
CA ASN A 175 16.18 2.29 -0.25
C ASN A 175 15.72 2.00 1.19
N VAL A 176 16.64 1.61 2.09
CA VAL A 176 16.32 1.25 3.49
C VAL A 176 15.50 2.34 4.19
N PHE A 177 15.82 3.61 3.97
CA PHE A 177 15.09 4.73 4.55
C PHE A 177 13.60 4.75 4.12
N LEU A 178 13.33 4.60 2.82
CA LEU A 178 11.97 4.59 2.29
C LEU A 178 11.19 3.36 2.75
N LEU A 179 11.83 2.19 2.81
CA LEU A 179 11.23 0.95 3.33
C LEU A 179 10.87 1.07 4.82
N ARG A 180 11.69 1.77 5.60
CA ARG A 180 11.38 2.07 7.00
C ARG A 180 10.19 3.02 7.12
N ILE A 181 10.13 4.10 6.31
CA ILE A 181 8.97 5.00 6.28
C ILE A 181 7.70 4.25 5.88
N MET A 182 7.78 3.36 4.88
CA MET A 182 6.66 2.51 4.48
C MET A 182 6.14 1.70 5.66
N SER A 183 7.03 1.05 6.42
CA SER A 183 6.66 0.25 7.59
C SER A 183 6.03 1.09 8.72
N TYR A 184 6.58 2.28 9.00
CA TYR A 184 5.96 3.23 9.93
C TYR A 184 4.57 3.66 9.47
N SER A 185 4.38 3.88 8.17
CA SER A 185 3.08 4.28 7.65
C SER A 185 2.02 3.20 7.76
N GLU A 186 2.41 1.93 7.73
CA GLU A 186 1.50 0.80 7.97
C GLU A 186 1.05 0.74 9.43
N LEU A 187 1.94 1.04 10.38
CA LEU A 187 1.55 1.21 11.78
C LEU A 187 0.58 2.39 11.96
N VAL A 188 0.79 3.49 11.25
CA VAL A 188 -0.15 4.63 11.26
C VAL A 188 -1.51 4.22 10.69
N VAL A 189 -1.57 3.37 9.65
CA VAL A 189 -2.82 2.80 9.13
C VAL A 189 -3.50 1.94 10.20
N LEU A 190 -2.75 1.08 10.88
CA LEU A 190 -3.28 0.26 11.97
C LEU A 190 -3.87 1.13 13.08
N LEU A 191 -3.13 2.14 13.55
CA LEU A 191 -3.56 3.07 14.58
C LEU A 191 -4.82 3.84 14.15
N ALA A 192 -4.84 4.33 12.91
CA ALA A 192 -6.00 5.03 12.35
C ALA A 192 -7.25 4.12 12.32
N LEU A 193 -7.10 2.84 11.96
CA LEU A 193 -8.20 1.88 11.97
C LEU A 193 -8.69 1.57 13.38
N VAL A 194 -7.79 1.46 14.37
CA VAL A 194 -8.16 1.29 15.78
C VAL A 194 -8.98 2.49 16.25
N LEU A 195 -8.51 3.71 16.00
CA LEU A 195 -9.22 4.93 16.37
C LEU A 195 -10.58 5.03 15.67
N ASP A 196 -10.65 4.73 14.37
CA ASP A 196 -11.90 4.76 13.61
C ASP A 196 -12.89 3.65 14.04
N SER A 197 -12.38 2.53 14.59
CA SER A 197 -13.20 1.46 15.15
C SER A 197 -13.73 1.80 16.54
N VAL A 198 -12.87 2.31 17.43
CA VAL A 198 -13.26 2.76 18.78
C VAL A 198 -14.25 3.92 18.73
N LEU A 199 -14.04 4.86 17.79
CA LEU A 199 -14.92 6.01 17.59
C LEU A 199 -16.18 5.68 16.76
N LEU A 200 -16.38 4.42 16.35
CA LEU A 200 -17.53 3.95 15.56
C LEU A 200 -17.88 4.87 14.37
N LYS A 201 -16.87 5.49 13.74
CA LYS A 201 -17.08 6.52 12.71
C LYS A 201 -17.72 5.93 11.45
N ASP A 202 -17.36 4.69 11.13
CA ASP A 202 -17.82 3.97 9.95
C ASP A 202 -18.28 2.56 10.37
N GLY A 203 -19.45 2.12 9.91
CA GLY A 203 -19.98 0.79 10.24
C GLY A 203 -19.13 -0.39 9.73
N THR A 204 -18.15 -0.14 8.86
CA THR A 204 -17.25 -1.14 8.29
C THR A 204 -15.83 -1.11 8.87
N SER A 205 -15.50 -0.12 9.73
CA SER A 205 -14.12 0.07 10.23
C SER A 205 -13.64 -1.11 11.08
N GLY A 206 -14.50 -1.66 11.95
CA GLY A 206 -14.17 -2.81 12.79
C GLY A 206 -13.83 -4.07 11.98
N ILE A 207 -14.59 -4.36 10.92
CA ILE A 207 -14.31 -5.50 10.02
C ILE A 207 -12.96 -5.28 9.31
N CYS A 208 -12.74 -4.07 8.78
CA CYS A 208 -11.45 -3.73 8.17
C CYS A 208 -10.28 -3.86 9.15
N LEU A 209 -10.47 -3.51 10.43
CA LEU A 209 -9.44 -3.62 11.46
C LEU A 209 -9.05 -5.09 11.68
N VAL A 210 -10.03 -5.99 11.85
CA VAL A 210 -9.74 -7.42 12.06
C VAL A 210 -8.99 -8.02 10.86
N ILE A 211 -9.45 -7.73 9.65
CA ILE A 211 -8.79 -8.22 8.42
C ILE A 211 -7.38 -7.65 8.32
N TYR A 212 -7.22 -6.34 8.51
CA TYR A 212 -5.91 -5.69 8.44
C TYR A 212 -4.97 -6.21 9.52
N PHE A 213 -5.46 -6.47 10.73
CA PHE A 213 -4.68 -7.04 11.83
C PHE A 213 -4.18 -8.45 11.49
N ALA A 214 -5.01 -9.30 10.88
CA ALA A 214 -4.58 -10.63 10.44
C ALA A 214 -3.45 -10.55 9.39
N PHE A 215 -3.57 -9.66 8.41
CA PHE A 215 -2.50 -9.43 7.42
C PHE A 215 -1.26 -8.78 8.05
N TYR A 216 -1.42 -7.85 8.97
CA TYR A 216 -0.31 -7.21 9.66
C TYR A 216 0.44 -8.21 10.55
N TRP A 217 -0.27 -9.11 11.24
CA TRP A 217 0.32 -10.21 11.99
C TRP A 217 1.12 -11.15 11.08
N LEU A 218 0.57 -11.49 9.91
CA LEU A 218 1.29 -12.29 8.94
C LEU A 218 2.55 -11.57 8.46
N ARG A 219 2.44 -10.28 8.14
CA ARG A 219 3.56 -9.45 7.72
C ARG A 219 4.63 -9.34 8.79
N PHE A 220 4.22 -9.23 10.05
CA PHE A 220 5.14 -9.25 11.19
C PHE A 220 5.93 -10.56 11.27
N ASN A 221 5.41 -11.70 10.80
CA ASN A 221 6.16 -12.96 10.81
C ASN A 221 7.17 -13.10 9.64
N PHE A 222 6.95 -12.41 8.52
CA PHE A 222 7.73 -12.59 7.29
C PHE A 222 8.61 -11.39 6.92
N SER A 223 8.22 -10.17 7.30
CA SER A 223 8.89 -8.94 6.89
C SER A 223 9.93 -8.46 7.92
N PRO A 224 11.20 -8.24 7.51
CA PRO A 224 12.22 -7.70 8.41
C PRO A 224 11.94 -6.28 8.84
N TYR A 225 11.30 -5.49 7.99
CA TYR A 225 11.04 -4.08 8.26
C TYR A 225 9.91 -3.90 9.26
N ALA A 226 8.87 -4.73 9.18
CA ALA A 226 7.79 -4.73 10.16
C ALA A 226 8.30 -5.08 11.56
N GLN A 227 9.20 -6.07 11.67
CA GLN A 227 9.83 -6.47 12.93
C GLN A 227 10.76 -5.39 13.49
N ALA A 228 11.63 -4.82 12.65
CA ALA A 228 12.53 -3.73 13.06
C ALA A 228 11.75 -2.49 13.51
N THR A 229 10.69 -2.11 12.80
CA THR A 229 9.85 -0.97 13.16
C THR A 229 9.08 -1.21 14.46
N ALA A 230 8.57 -2.43 14.67
CA ALA A 230 7.92 -2.79 15.92
C ALA A 230 8.90 -2.73 17.10
N LEU A 231 10.13 -3.23 16.92
CA LEU A 231 11.19 -3.13 17.94
C LEU A 231 11.57 -1.68 18.24
N ASP A 232 11.73 -0.83 17.22
CA ASP A 232 12.00 0.60 17.40
C ASP A 232 10.88 1.29 18.20
N VAL A 233 9.61 1.03 17.84
CA VAL A 233 8.45 1.59 18.54
C VAL A 233 8.39 1.09 19.98
N LEU A 234 8.69 -0.18 20.23
CA LEU A 234 8.75 -0.73 21.58
C LEU A 234 9.88 -0.12 22.40
N GLY A 235 11.04 0.12 21.79
CA GLY A 235 12.16 0.83 22.45
C GLY A 235 11.78 2.25 22.87
N HIS A 236 11.03 2.97 22.03
CA HIS A 236 10.51 4.30 22.40
C HIS A 236 9.44 4.27 23.49
N LEU A 237 8.60 3.22 23.50
CA LEU A 237 7.58 3.03 24.53
C LEU A 237 8.17 2.56 25.86
N ASP A 238 9.32 1.89 25.86
CA ASP A 238 10.01 1.37 27.07
C ASP A 238 10.24 2.45 28.13
N HIS A 239 10.54 3.68 27.70
CA HIS A 239 10.75 4.82 28.59
C HIS A 239 9.46 5.25 29.33
N HIS A 240 8.29 4.99 28.75
CA HIS A 240 6.99 5.41 29.27
C HIS A 240 6.27 4.29 30.06
N VAL A 241 6.86 3.09 30.18
CA VAL A 241 6.22 1.98 30.89
C VAL A 241 6.44 2.08 32.40
N PRO A 242 5.37 2.14 33.21
CA PRO A 242 5.50 2.17 34.66
C PRO A 242 6.03 0.82 35.19
N PRO A 243 6.78 0.82 36.30
CA PRO A 243 7.47 -0.36 36.82
C PRO A 243 6.56 -1.57 37.09
N LYS A 244 5.25 -1.33 37.31
CA LYS A 244 4.24 -2.38 37.53
C LYS A 244 4.04 -3.31 36.33
N PHE A 245 4.22 -2.84 35.10
CA PHE A 245 3.98 -3.63 33.88
C PHE A 245 5.26 -4.12 33.20
N ARG A 246 6.45 -3.82 33.76
CA ARG A 246 7.74 -4.29 33.24
C ARG A 246 7.83 -5.80 33.00
N PRO A 247 7.40 -6.69 33.92
CA PRO A 247 7.52 -8.13 33.66
C PRO A 247 6.63 -8.64 32.52
N GLN A 248 5.50 -7.97 32.23
CA GLN A 248 4.67 -8.28 31.06
C GLN A 248 5.28 -7.70 29.78
N TRP A 249 5.87 -6.51 29.89
CA TRP A 249 6.55 -5.82 28.81
C TRP A 249 7.80 -6.57 28.33
N ASP A 250 8.60 -7.10 29.25
CA ASP A 250 9.80 -7.87 28.93
C ASP A 250 9.46 -9.18 28.20
N LYS A 251 8.36 -9.86 28.58
CA LYS A 251 7.84 -11.03 27.84
C LYS A 251 7.45 -10.67 26.40
N ILE A 252 6.88 -9.49 26.17
CA ILE A 252 6.53 -9.03 24.82
C ILE A 252 7.81 -8.79 24.01
N LYS A 253 8.82 -8.14 24.59
CA LYS A 253 10.12 -7.92 23.95
C LYS A 253 10.81 -9.25 23.59
N GLU A 254 10.89 -10.18 24.55
CA GLU A 254 11.45 -11.52 24.33
C GLU A 254 10.74 -12.27 23.22
N PHE A 255 9.40 -12.24 23.19
CA PHE A 255 8.62 -12.87 22.13
C PHE A 255 9.00 -12.32 20.74
N ILE A 256 9.19 -11.00 20.63
CA ILE A 256 9.51 -10.36 19.37
C ILE A 256 10.94 -10.68 18.93
N HIS A 257 11.91 -10.64 19.85
CA HIS A 257 13.28 -11.06 19.56
C HIS A 257 13.35 -12.53 19.12
N ALA A 258 12.62 -13.43 19.79
CA ALA A 258 12.54 -14.84 19.42
C ALA A 258 11.98 -15.04 18.00
N LYS A 259 11.04 -14.19 17.56
CA LYS A 259 10.48 -14.24 16.19
C LYS A 259 11.47 -13.75 15.13
N ASP A 260 12.24 -12.69 15.41
CA ASP A 260 13.28 -12.21 14.48
C ASP A 260 14.41 -13.26 14.34
N GLU A 261 14.87 -13.83 15.46
CA GLU A 261 15.84 -14.94 15.45
C GLU A 261 15.34 -16.14 14.64
N ALA A 262 14.08 -16.56 14.85
CA ALA A 262 13.49 -17.67 14.11
C ALA A 262 13.46 -17.39 12.60
N ARG A 263 13.23 -16.14 12.18
CA ARG A 263 13.27 -15.73 10.77
C ARG A 263 14.69 -15.82 10.21
N ILE A 264 15.68 -15.31 10.93
CA ILE A 264 17.10 -15.36 10.52
C ILE A 264 17.53 -16.82 10.33
N ARG A 265 17.15 -17.70 11.26
CA ARG A 265 17.42 -19.15 11.16
C ARG A 265 16.77 -19.78 9.92
N ARG A 266 15.49 -19.46 9.63
CA ARG A 266 14.81 -19.95 8.41
C ARG A 266 15.53 -19.50 7.14
N LYS A 267 15.92 -18.23 7.06
CA LYS A 267 16.62 -17.69 5.88
C LYS A 267 17.99 -18.36 5.69
N GLY A 268 18.72 -18.59 6.78
CA GLY A 268 19.99 -19.31 6.75
C GLY A 268 19.84 -20.76 6.29
N ASN A 269 18.76 -21.44 6.69
CA ASN A 269 18.50 -22.81 6.24
C ASN A 269 18.16 -22.87 4.75
N ILE A 270 17.32 -21.96 4.25
CA ILE A 270 16.96 -21.87 2.82
C ILE A 270 18.20 -21.65 1.95
N GLN A 271 19.13 -20.79 2.38
CA GLN A 271 20.39 -20.54 1.67
C GLN A 271 21.37 -21.72 1.69
N LYS A 272 21.25 -22.64 2.67
CA LYS A 272 22.08 -23.84 2.73
C LYS A 272 21.53 -24.98 1.87
N THR A 273 20.22 -24.96 1.58
CA THR A 273 19.52 -25.98 0.79
C THR A 273 19.35 -25.61 -0.68
N ALA A 274 19.68 -24.38 -1.07
CA ALA A 274 19.65 -23.87 -2.44
C ALA A 274 21.07 -23.74 -3.00
#